data_AF-A0A957WET7-F1
#
_entry.id   AF-A0A957WET7-F1
#
_cell.length_a   1.000
_cell.length_b   1.000
_cell.length_c   1.000
_cell.angle_alpha   90.00
_cell.angle_beta   90.00
_cell.angle_gamma   90.00
#
_symmetry.space_group_name_H-M   'P 1'
#
loop_
_entity.id
_entity.type
_entity.pdbx_description
1 polymer ?
#
loop_
_entity_poly.entity_id
_entity_poly.type
_entity_poly.pdbx_seq_one_letter_code
_entity_poly.pdbx_strand_id
1 'polypeptide(L)'
;MADSFWRTKADLATRKSIQWPSLTNILSQLGLALVIGLVWVGLFWGFLQFTGASSSQNAAPPATDVVLVEPEASPTLPPPTATAPPPTATPPPSPTPPSTTEPEAAPTETVAPEADPPTSTPAPTMTPVPTETPLPATDTPAPPPAEDTAQVSFAADVFPIIEDRCVKCHGGEKTEEGLRMTSYDELMQGSWNGLVIEPGDAANSFLVEQITNGKMPKNEPRLLPAQIRIISDWIDAGALDN
;
A
#
# COMPACT_ATOMS: atom_id res chain seq x y z
N MET A 1 -11.03 7.27 -34.14
CA MET A 1 -11.49 7.52 -32.76
C MET A 1 -11.07 6.33 -31.89
N ALA A 2 -9.77 6.10 -31.70
CA ALA A 2 -9.20 5.17 -30.72
C ALA A 2 -7.67 5.37 -30.66
N ASP A 3 -7.21 6.58 -30.35
CA ASP A 3 -5.79 6.90 -30.43
C ASP A 3 -5.46 8.11 -29.53
N SER A 4 -5.58 7.93 -28.20
CA SER A 4 -5.17 8.96 -27.22
C SER A 4 -4.91 8.45 -25.79
N PHE A 5 -4.44 7.20 -25.56
CA PHE A 5 -4.34 6.67 -24.17
C PHE A 5 -2.97 6.18 -23.70
N TRP A 6 -1.89 6.50 -24.41
CA TRP A 6 -0.56 6.35 -23.83
C TRP A 6 0.30 7.56 -24.16
N ARG A 7 0.73 8.27 -23.11
CA ARG A 7 1.79 9.28 -23.19
C ARG A 7 3.08 8.57 -23.58
N THR A 8 3.71 9.01 -24.66
CA THR A 8 5.07 8.63 -25.04
C THR A 8 6.05 9.16 -23.97
N LYS A 9 7.19 8.50 -23.82
CA LYS A 9 8.28 8.86 -22.89
C LYS A 9 8.86 10.28 -23.07
N ALA A 10 8.37 11.06 -24.02
CA ALA A 10 8.74 12.45 -24.26
C ALA A 10 7.99 13.46 -23.36
N ASP A 11 6.90 13.06 -22.70
CA ASP A 11 6.08 13.97 -21.87
C ASP A 11 6.60 14.12 -20.42
N LEU A 12 7.74 13.50 -20.09
CA LEU A 12 8.46 13.71 -18.83
C LEU A 12 9.22 15.04 -18.78
N ALA A 13 9.35 15.76 -19.90
CA ALA A 13 10.14 16.99 -20.00
C ALA A 13 9.35 18.29 -19.80
N THR A 14 8.07 18.24 -19.39
CA THR A 14 7.28 19.47 -19.14
C THR A 14 6.40 19.34 -17.90
N ARG A 15 6.96 18.82 -16.80
CA ARG A 15 6.38 19.10 -15.48
C ARG A 15 6.71 20.55 -15.15
N LYS A 16 5.66 21.38 -15.13
CA LYS A 16 5.62 22.69 -14.47
C LYS A 16 6.51 22.62 -13.23
N SER A 17 7.50 23.50 -13.21
CA SER A 17 8.38 23.77 -12.08
C SER A 17 7.60 23.73 -10.77
N ILE A 18 7.68 22.61 -10.06
CA ILE A 18 7.46 22.60 -8.62
C ILE A 18 8.65 23.43 -8.12
N GLN A 19 8.38 24.69 -7.81
CA GLN A 19 9.32 25.61 -7.19
C GLN A 19 9.63 25.04 -5.81
N TRP A 20 10.60 24.14 -5.74
CA TRP A 20 11.19 23.73 -4.48
C TRP A 20 11.74 24.99 -3.81
N PRO A 21 11.37 25.29 -2.56
CA PRO A 21 11.94 26.42 -1.85
C PRO A 21 13.46 26.22 -1.77
N SER A 22 14.24 27.25 -2.10
CA SER A 22 15.70 27.23 -1.99
C SER A 22 16.12 26.83 -0.58
N LEU A 23 17.25 26.14 -0.44
CA LEU A 23 17.83 25.69 0.86
C LEU A 23 17.93 26.80 1.91
N THR A 24 17.94 28.07 1.49
CA THR A 24 17.89 29.25 2.36
C THR A 24 16.56 29.43 3.10
N ASN A 25 15.44 28.95 2.57
CA ASN A 25 14.11 29.08 3.19
C ASN A 25 13.89 28.05 4.32
N ILE A 26 14.53 26.88 4.22
CA ILE A 26 14.46 25.83 5.25
C ILE A 26 15.22 26.23 6.51
N LEU A 27 16.35 26.93 6.37
CA LEU A 27 17.14 27.44 7.52
C LEU A 27 16.44 28.60 8.26
N SER A 28 15.60 29.38 7.59
CA SER A 28 14.79 30.44 8.22
C SER A 28 13.65 29.86 9.09
N GLN A 29 13.02 28.76 8.64
CA GLN A 29 11.93 28.11 9.38
C GLN A 29 12.41 27.36 10.64
N LEU A 30 13.65 26.87 10.65
CA LEU A 30 14.26 26.29 11.86
C LEU A 30 14.68 27.36 12.89
N GLY A 31 14.98 28.58 12.45
CA GLY A 31 15.29 29.70 13.35
C GLY A 31 14.07 30.22 14.13
N LEU A 32 12.87 30.17 13.54
CA LEU A 32 11.64 30.66 14.17
C LEU A 32 11.11 29.71 15.27
N ALA A 33 11.33 28.39 15.12
CA ALA A 33 10.92 27.38 16.11
C ALA A 33 11.70 27.48 17.44
N LEU A 34 12.96 27.93 17.39
CA LEU A 34 13.80 28.10 18.58
C LEU A 34 13.38 29.32 19.43
N VAL A 35 12.86 30.38 18.79
CA VAL A 35 12.35 31.57 19.51
C VAL A 35 10.95 31.31 20.09
N ILE A 36 10.08 30.59 19.38
CA ILE A 36 8.73 30.26 19.88
C ILE A 36 8.78 29.22 21.01
N GLY A 37 9.71 28.25 20.95
CA GLY A 37 9.92 27.27 22.03
C GLY A 37 10.37 27.90 23.36
N LEU A 38 11.22 28.94 23.32
CA LEU A 38 11.68 29.66 24.51
C LEU A 38 10.56 30.47 25.19
N VAL A 39 9.55 30.93 24.44
CA VAL A 39 8.39 31.66 24.98
C VAL A 39 7.40 30.71 25.70
N TRP A 40 7.22 29.47 25.22
CA TRP A 40 6.33 28.49 25.85
C TRP A 40 6.92 27.87 27.13
N VAL A 41 8.23 27.62 27.19
CA VAL A 41 8.88 27.11 28.41
C VAL A 41 8.83 28.13 29.55
N GLY A 42 8.89 29.43 29.25
CA GLY A 42 8.75 30.50 30.25
C GLY A 42 7.34 30.63 30.85
N LEU A 43 6.29 30.46 30.05
CA LEU A 43 4.90 30.55 30.51
C LEU A 43 4.46 29.33 31.31
N PHE A 44 4.98 28.14 31.01
CA PHE A 44 4.62 26.91 31.75
C PHE A 44 5.33 26.80 33.12
N TRP A 45 6.53 27.37 33.28
CA TRP A 45 7.22 27.37 34.58
C TRP A 45 6.72 28.47 35.54
N GLY A 46 6.13 29.56 35.01
CA GLY A 46 5.49 30.60 35.83
C GLY A 46 4.15 30.18 36.46
N PHE A 47 3.46 29.17 35.92
CA PHE A 47 2.17 28.70 36.44
C PHE A 47 2.30 27.82 37.70
N LEU A 48 3.48 27.27 37.99
CA LEU A 48 3.69 26.37 39.11
C LEU A 48 4.00 27.06 40.46
N GLN A 49 4.09 28.40 40.49
CA GLN A 49 4.38 29.16 41.72
C GLN A 49 3.20 29.98 42.27
N PHE A 50 1.99 29.88 41.70
CA PHE A 50 0.84 30.72 42.10
C PHE A 50 -0.38 29.97 42.67
N THR A 51 -0.26 28.69 43.05
CA THR A 51 -1.34 28.03 43.82
C THR A 51 -0.84 27.49 45.15
N GLY A 52 -0.22 28.39 45.92
CA GLY A 52 -0.04 28.23 47.36
C GLY A 52 -1.33 28.61 48.11
N ALA A 53 -1.92 27.61 48.76
CA ALA A 53 -2.76 27.66 49.96
C ALA A 53 -4.15 28.35 49.91
N SER A 54 -5.19 27.52 49.98
CA SER A 54 -6.40 27.82 50.76
C SER A 54 -7.02 26.53 51.28
N SER A 55 -6.77 26.24 52.57
CA SER A 55 -7.78 25.97 53.60
C SER A 55 -9.02 25.17 53.19
N SER A 56 -9.16 23.92 53.66
CA SER A 56 -9.73 23.55 54.97
C SER A 56 -11.25 23.36 54.94
N GLN A 57 -11.68 22.22 55.51
CA GLN A 57 -13.04 21.79 55.89
C GLN A 57 -13.83 20.98 54.86
N ASN A 58 -13.50 19.68 54.74
CA ASN A 58 -14.51 18.67 54.44
C ASN A 58 -14.70 17.79 55.67
N ALA A 59 -15.92 17.87 56.23
CA ALA A 59 -16.38 17.16 57.40
C ALA A 59 -16.39 15.63 57.17
N ALA A 60 -16.02 14.90 58.21
CA ALA A 60 -16.11 13.45 58.28
C ALA A 60 -17.58 12.97 58.26
N PRO A 61 -17.94 11.93 57.49
CA PRO A 61 -19.17 11.18 57.73
C PRO A 61 -19.02 10.28 58.98
N PRO A 62 -20.12 10.00 59.72
CA PRO A 62 -20.07 9.17 60.91
C PRO A 62 -19.70 7.72 60.58
N ALA A 63 -18.93 7.12 61.48
CA ALA A 63 -18.40 5.77 61.42
C ALA A 63 -19.52 4.74 61.21
N THR A 64 -19.47 4.06 60.06
CA THR A 64 -20.00 2.72 59.91
C THR A 64 -18.86 1.74 60.14
N ASP A 65 -19.02 0.86 61.12
CA ASP A 65 -18.14 -0.28 61.41
C ASP A 65 -17.85 -1.06 60.13
N VAL A 66 -16.67 -0.84 59.54
CA VAL A 66 -16.12 -1.71 58.52
C VAL A 66 -15.29 -2.75 59.27
N VAL A 67 -15.84 -3.97 59.30
CA VAL A 67 -15.17 -5.19 59.75
C VAL A 67 -13.77 -5.23 59.13
N LEU A 68 -12.76 -5.25 59.99
CA LEU A 68 -11.35 -5.42 59.63
C LEU A 68 -11.19 -6.82 58.99
N VAL A 69 -11.30 -6.91 57.68
CA VAL A 69 -10.90 -8.09 56.92
C VAL A 69 -9.39 -7.97 56.72
N GLU A 70 -8.68 -8.85 57.41
CA GLU A 70 -7.25 -9.08 57.29
C GLU A 70 -6.87 -9.34 55.82
N PRO A 71 -5.87 -8.66 55.25
CA PRO A 71 -5.46 -8.91 53.87
C PRO A 71 -4.78 -10.27 53.80
N GLU A 72 -5.48 -11.26 53.26
CA GLU A 72 -4.90 -12.56 52.96
C GLU A 72 -3.66 -12.38 52.07
N ALA A 73 -2.58 -13.04 52.47
CA ALA A 73 -1.28 -12.96 51.85
C ALA A 73 -1.37 -13.24 50.34
N SER A 74 -0.86 -12.28 49.56
CA SER A 74 -0.66 -12.41 48.11
C SER A 74 0.09 -13.72 47.80
N PRO A 75 -0.41 -14.59 46.89
CA PRO A 75 0.33 -15.77 46.49
C PRO A 75 1.61 -15.33 45.78
N THR A 76 2.75 -15.75 46.33
CA THR A 76 4.05 -15.57 45.69
C THR A 76 4.07 -16.42 44.43
N LEU A 77 4.09 -15.77 43.25
CA LEU A 77 4.24 -16.47 41.98
C LEU A 77 5.58 -17.24 41.98
N PRO A 78 5.61 -18.51 41.53
CA PRO A 78 6.88 -19.23 41.37
C PRO A 78 7.77 -18.50 40.35
N PRO A 79 9.10 -18.57 40.50
CA PRO A 79 10.01 -17.97 39.52
C PRO A 79 9.76 -18.60 38.14
N PRO A 80 9.91 -17.82 37.04
CA PRO A 80 9.77 -18.38 35.70
C PRO A 80 10.78 -19.51 35.55
N THR A 81 10.29 -20.70 35.22
CA THR A 81 11.16 -21.81 34.84
C THR A 81 11.95 -21.36 33.63
N ALA A 82 13.28 -21.38 33.71
CA ALA A 82 14.14 -21.04 32.60
C ALA A 82 13.89 -22.03 31.46
N THR A 83 13.07 -21.62 30.50
CA THR A 83 12.93 -22.32 29.21
C THR A 83 14.31 -22.33 28.57
N ALA A 84 14.84 -23.53 28.34
CA ALA A 84 16.10 -23.71 27.63
C ALA A 84 16.02 -22.99 26.26
N PRO A 85 17.12 -22.35 25.81
CA PRO A 85 17.13 -21.73 24.49
C PRO A 85 16.78 -22.77 23.42
N PRO A 86 16.05 -22.38 22.36
CA PRO A 86 15.76 -23.29 21.26
C PRO A 86 17.08 -23.83 20.68
N PRO A 87 17.11 -25.09 20.20
CA PRO A 87 18.31 -25.61 19.56
C PRO A 87 18.66 -24.69 18.39
N THR A 88 19.93 -24.26 18.34
CA THR A 88 20.49 -23.49 17.23
C THR A 88 20.17 -24.21 15.93
N ALA A 89 19.29 -23.63 15.11
CA ALA A 89 18.99 -24.16 13.79
C ALA A 89 20.30 -24.16 12.97
N THR A 90 20.76 -25.34 12.58
CA THR A 90 21.86 -25.49 11.63
C THR A 90 21.50 -24.75 10.34
N PRO A 91 22.36 -23.86 9.82
CA PRO A 91 22.08 -23.19 8.55
C PRO A 91 21.93 -24.24 7.43
N PRO A 92 21.01 -24.02 6.46
CA PRO A 92 20.91 -24.89 5.30
C PRO A 92 22.25 -24.90 4.53
N PRO A 93 22.60 -26.00 3.85
CA PRO A 93 23.80 -26.05 3.03
C PRO A 93 23.73 -24.96 1.93
N SER A 94 24.86 -24.26 1.72
CA SER A 94 24.99 -23.25 0.66
C SER A 94 24.57 -23.85 -0.70
N PRO A 95 23.78 -23.11 -1.51
CA PRO A 95 23.47 -23.55 -2.86
C PRO A 95 24.76 -23.66 -3.67
N THR A 96 24.97 -24.82 -4.30
CA THR A 96 26.04 -25.04 -5.28
C THR A 96 25.87 -24.02 -6.41
N PRO A 97 26.92 -23.29 -6.83
CA PRO A 97 26.81 -22.42 -8.00
C PRO A 97 26.49 -23.26 -9.25
N PRO A 98 25.64 -22.77 -10.16
CA PRO A 98 25.45 -23.45 -11.43
C PRO A 98 26.78 -23.46 -12.20
N SER A 99 27.17 -24.65 -12.68
CA SER A 99 28.32 -24.80 -13.57
C SER A 99 28.15 -23.92 -14.80
N THR A 100 29.04 -22.94 -14.93
CA THR A 100 29.32 -22.22 -16.17
C THR A 100 29.61 -23.21 -17.29
N THR A 101 28.72 -23.28 -18.28
CA THR A 101 29.03 -23.87 -19.59
C THR A 101 29.15 -22.71 -20.58
N GLU A 102 30.39 -22.42 -20.95
CA GLU A 102 30.79 -21.45 -21.98
C GLU A 102 30.53 -22.03 -23.39
N PRO A 103 30.27 -21.20 -24.43
CA PRO A 103 29.42 -21.56 -25.56
C PRO A 103 30.19 -22.23 -26.71
N GLU A 104 29.58 -23.26 -27.30
CA GLU A 104 30.05 -23.83 -28.56
C GLU A 104 29.42 -23.12 -29.76
N ALA A 105 30.28 -22.86 -30.74
CA ALA A 105 30.11 -21.98 -31.86
C ALA A 105 29.03 -22.40 -32.87
N ALA A 106 28.49 -21.39 -33.55
CA ALA A 106 27.61 -21.51 -34.71
C ALA A 106 28.22 -22.33 -35.86
N PRO A 107 27.36 -22.87 -36.74
CA PRO A 107 27.55 -22.56 -38.14
C PRO A 107 26.30 -21.95 -38.80
N THR A 108 26.60 -20.96 -39.62
CA THR A 108 25.79 -20.32 -40.65
C THR A 108 25.21 -21.36 -41.62
N GLU A 109 23.90 -21.32 -41.87
CA GLU A 109 23.38 -21.77 -43.16
C GLU A 109 22.26 -20.86 -43.67
N THR A 110 22.52 -20.34 -44.87
CA THR A 110 21.69 -19.49 -45.71
C THR A 110 20.69 -20.35 -46.46
N VAL A 111 19.39 -20.13 -46.27
CA VAL A 111 18.38 -20.38 -47.33
C VAL A 111 17.22 -19.38 -47.20
N ALA A 112 17.05 -18.58 -48.25
CA ALA A 112 15.80 -17.93 -48.66
C ALA A 112 15.71 -18.14 -50.19
N PRO A 113 14.58 -17.90 -50.88
CA PRO A 113 13.21 -17.60 -50.46
C PRO A 113 12.15 -18.48 -51.19
N GLU A 114 10.86 -18.25 -50.89
CA GLU A 114 9.62 -18.45 -51.70
C GLU A 114 8.51 -19.02 -50.80
N ALA A 115 7.52 -18.22 -50.39
CA ALA A 115 6.39 -17.67 -51.15
C ALA A 115 5.21 -18.66 -51.22
N ASP A 116 4.26 -18.49 -50.30
CA ASP A 116 2.85 -18.79 -50.55
C ASP A 116 1.96 -17.73 -49.86
N PRO A 117 0.97 -17.15 -50.55
CA PRO A 117 0.12 -16.07 -50.04
C PRO A 117 -0.94 -16.55 -49.03
N PRO A 118 -1.43 -15.66 -48.14
CA PRO A 118 -2.46 -16.02 -47.15
C PRO A 118 -3.82 -16.29 -47.81
N THR A 119 -4.42 -17.41 -47.46
CA THR A 119 -5.77 -17.80 -47.84
C THR A 119 -6.80 -16.84 -47.22
N SER A 120 -7.59 -16.21 -48.09
CA SER A 120 -8.75 -15.38 -47.76
C SER A 120 -9.72 -16.08 -46.80
N THR A 121 -9.96 -15.46 -45.65
CA THR A 121 -11.17 -15.72 -44.84
C THR A 121 -12.25 -14.71 -45.28
N PRO A 122 -13.46 -15.14 -45.68
CA PRO A 122 -14.54 -14.23 -46.00
C PRO A 122 -15.06 -13.53 -44.74
N ALA A 123 -15.30 -12.22 -44.86
CA ALA A 123 -15.85 -11.37 -43.81
C ALA A 123 -17.27 -11.84 -43.41
N PRO A 124 -17.67 -11.76 -42.12
CA PRO A 124 -19.05 -11.97 -41.74
C PRO A 124 -19.94 -10.87 -42.31
N THR A 125 -21.03 -11.28 -42.96
CA THR A 125 -22.12 -10.43 -43.42
C THR A 125 -22.66 -9.60 -42.25
N MET A 126 -22.45 -8.29 -42.28
CA MET A 126 -23.12 -7.37 -41.37
C MET A 126 -24.57 -7.24 -41.80
N THR A 127 -25.47 -7.75 -40.95
CA THR A 127 -26.89 -7.43 -41.02
C THR A 127 -27.06 -5.93 -40.78
N PRO A 128 -27.84 -5.19 -41.61
CA PRO A 128 -28.10 -3.79 -41.34
C PRO A 128 -28.95 -3.66 -40.07
N VAL A 129 -28.43 -2.90 -39.11
CA VAL A 129 -29.16 -2.47 -37.91
C VAL A 129 -30.35 -1.60 -38.34
N PRO A 130 -31.56 -1.81 -37.79
CA PRO A 130 -32.70 -0.96 -38.13
C PRO A 130 -32.41 0.49 -37.70
N THR A 131 -32.65 1.41 -38.64
CA THR A 131 -32.65 2.86 -38.41
C THR A 131 -33.66 3.20 -37.31
N GLU A 132 -33.21 3.32 -36.07
CA GLU A 132 -33.98 4.00 -35.04
C GLU A 132 -34.06 5.48 -35.37
N THR A 133 -35.29 5.99 -35.36
CA THR A 133 -35.63 7.39 -35.52
C THR A 133 -35.02 8.17 -34.36
N PRO A 134 -34.18 9.20 -34.59
CA PRO A 134 -33.59 9.95 -33.49
C PRO A 134 -34.69 10.73 -32.78
N LEU A 135 -34.89 10.44 -31.49
CA LEU A 135 -35.65 11.30 -30.59
C LEU A 135 -34.98 12.69 -30.53
N PRO A 136 -35.74 13.79 -30.45
CA PRO A 136 -35.16 15.12 -30.38
C PRO A 136 -34.34 15.26 -29.10
N ALA A 137 -33.02 15.43 -29.27
CA ALA A 137 -32.11 15.77 -28.19
C ALA A 137 -32.44 17.19 -27.69
N THR A 138 -33.01 17.29 -26.49
CA THR A 138 -32.98 18.54 -25.72
C THR A 138 -31.55 18.82 -25.32
N ASP A 139 -30.98 19.85 -25.95
CA ASP A 139 -29.61 20.34 -25.81
C ASP A 139 -29.43 21.12 -24.48
N THR A 140 -29.70 20.45 -23.35
CA THR A 140 -29.28 20.94 -22.04
C THR A 140 -27.90 20.36 -21.77
N PRO A 141 -26.84 21.18 -21.64
CA PRO A 141 -25.55 20.69 -21.19
C PRO A 141 -25.74 20.05 -19.81
N ALA A 142 -25.63 18.73 -19.75
CA ALA A 142 -25.53 18.04 -18.48
C ALA A 142 -24.35 18.67 -17.71
N PRO A 143 -24.51 19.02 -16.42
CA PRO A 143 -23.37 19.44 -15.63
C PRO A 143 -22.28 18.37 -15.73
N PRO A 144 -20.99 18.76 -15.79
CA PRO A 144 -19.91 17.79 -15.77
C PRO A 144 -20.12 16.86 -14.56
N PRO A 145 -19.88 15.55 -14.69
CA PRO A 145 -19.98 14.64 -13.55
C PRO A 145 -19.20 15.25 -12.39
N ALA A 146 -19.87 15.48 -11.26
CA ALA A 146 -19.15 15.79 -10.05
C ALA A 146 -18.19 14.62 -9.84
N GLU A 147 -16.88 14.89 -9.89
CA GLU A 147 -15.89 13.88 -9.52
C GLU A 147 -16.12 13.59 -8.05
N ASP A 148 -16.86 12.52 -7.81
CA ASP A 148 -17.08 11.98 -6.49
C ASP A 148 -15.69 11.60 -5.97
N THR A 149 -15.17 12.39 -5.05
CA THR A 149 -13.92 12.11 -4.33
C THR A 149 -14.14 11.00 -3.32
N ALA A 150 -14.96 10.01 -3.67
CA ALA A 150 -15.15 8.79 -2.91
C ALA A 150 -13.78 8.14 -2.81
N GLN A 151 -13.22 8.21 -1.61
CA GLN A 151 -11.96 7.60 -1.28
C GLN A 151 -12.08 6.09 -1.50
N VAL A 152 -11.12 5.51 -2.22
CA VAL A 152 -11.08 4.06 -2.47
C VAL A 152 -11.11 3.32 -1.14
N SER A 153 -12.01 2.34 -1.01
CA SER A 153 -12.15 1.49 0.18
C SER A 153 -11.31 0.24 0.05
N PHE A 154 -10.56 -0.10 1.10
CA PHE A 154 -9.87 -1.38 1.13
C PHE A 154 -10.86 -2.54 1.03
N ALA A 155 -11.90 -2.53 1.86
CA ALA A 155 -12.83 -3.65 1.94
C ALA A 155 -13.70 -3.80 0.68
N ALA A 156 -14.16 -2.69 0.10
CA ALA A 156 -15.11 -2.71 -1.02
C ALA A 156 -14.43 -2.76 -2.40
N ASP A 157 -13.28 -2.12 -2.56
CA ASP A 157 -12.67 -1.92 -3.88
C ASP A 157 -11.37 -2.72 -4.06
N VAL A 158 -10.51 -2.76 -3.04
CA VAL A 158 -9.17 -3.35 -3.14
C VAL A 158 -9.17 -4.84 -2.84
N PHE A 159 -9.73 -5.23 -1.69
CA PHE A 159 -9.69 -6.60 -1.21
C PHE A 159 -10.33 -7.60 -2.17
N PRO A 160 -11.45 -7.31 -2.86
CA PRO A 160 -11.99 -8.23 -3.86
C PRO A 160 -11.01 -8.53 -5.01
N ILE A 161 -10.16 -7.57 -5.39
CA ILE A 161 -9.11 -7.78 -6.40
C ILE A 161 -8.01 -8.68 -5.84
N ILE A 162 -7.58 -8.43 -4.60
CA ILE A 162 -6.55 -9.23 -3.91
C ILE A 162 -7.04 -10.67 -3.69
N GLU A 163 -8.28 -10.85 -3.27
CA GLU A 163 -8.90 -12.15 -3.06
C GLU A 163 -8.96 -12.96 -4.36
N ASP A 164 -9.42 -12.36 -5.46
CA ASP A 164 -9.53 -13.01 -6.77
C ASP A 164 -8.15 -13.33 -7.39
N ARG A 165 -7.15 -12.44 -7.23
CA ARG A 165 -5.90 -12.51 -8.01
C ARG A 165 -4.67 -12.96 -7.24
N CYS A 166 -4.67 -12.88 -5.91
CA CYS A 166 -3.45 -13.02 -5.11
C CYS A 166 -3.54 -14.15 -4.08
N VAL A 167 -4.69 -14.28 -3.40
CA VAL A 167 -4.87 -15.19 -2.25
C VAL A 167 -4.61 -16.66 -2.59
N LYS A 168 -4.82 -17.08 -3.85
CA LYS A 168 -4.53 -18.45 -4.29
C LYS A 168 -3.08 -18.91 -4.01
N CYS A 169 -2.10 -18.00 -4.14
CA CYS A 169 -0.69 -18.27 -3.87
C CYS A 169 -0.19 -17.60 -2.57
N HIS A 170 -0.90 -16.59 -2.09
CA HIS A 170 -0.52 -15.76 -0.94
C HIS A 170 -1.51 -15.83 0.24
N GLY A 171 -2.32 -16.89 0.34
CA GLY A 171 -3.31 -17.03 1.42
C GLY A 171 -3.46 -18.43 2.02
N GLY A 172 -2.76 -19.43 1.48
CA GLY A 172 -2.80 -20.80 2.00
C GLY A 172 -1.91 -21.04 3.22
N GLU A 173 -1.82 -22.31 3.65
CA GLU A 173 -0.90 -22.74 4.72
C GLU A 173 0.57 -22.48 4.35
N LYS A 174 0.88 -22.55 3.05
CA LYS A 174 2.17 -22.15 2.48
C LYS A 174 1.94 -20.99 1.53
N THR A 175 2.68 -19.91 1.75
CA THR A 175 2.64 -18.70 0.94
C THR A 175 3.95 -18.46 0.23
N GLU A 176 3.90 -18.06 -1.03
CA GLU A 176 5.07 -17.64 -1.78
C GLU A 176 5.75 -16.45 -1.09
N GLU A 177 7.08 -16.51 -0.91
CA GLU A 177 7.90 -15.48 -0.25
C GLU A 177 7.44 -15.07 1.17
N GLY A 178 6.62 -15.91 1.82
CA GLY A 178 6.07 -15.60 3.14
C GLY A 178 5.04 -14.47 3.16
N LEU A 179 4.58 -13.99 2.00
CA LEU A 179 3.61 -12.91 1.90
C LEU A 179 2.18 -13.45 2.09
N ARG A 180 1.48 -12.92 3.09
CA ARG A 180 0.06 -13.21 3.37
C ARG A 180 -0.81 -12.03 2.96
N MET A 181 -1.87 -12.28 2.20
CA MET A 181 -2.77 -11.24 1.65
C MET A 181 -4.24 -11.54 1.97
N THR A 182 -4.51 -12.30 3.03
CA THR A 182 -5.86 -12.72 3.44
C THR A 182 -6.57 -11.71 4.34
N SER A 183 -5.86 -10.70 4.82
CA SER A 183 -6.40 -9.60 5.61
C SER A 183 -5.58 -8.33 5.40
N TYR A 184 -6.12 -7.19 5.80
CA TYR A 184 -5.42 -5.91 5.79
C TYR A 184 -4.12 -5.99 6.59
N ASP A 185 -4.19 -6.45 7.83
CA ASP A 185 -3.03 -6.52 8.74
C ASP A 185 -1.90 -7.38 8.17
N GLU A 186 -2.22 -8.52 7.58
CA GLU A 186 -1.23 -9.40 6.96
C GLU A 186 -0.59 -8.77 5.70
N LEU A 187 -1.40 -8.11 4.86
CA LEU A 187 -0.89 -7.41 3.67
C LEU A 187 0.08 -6.29 4.07
N MET A 188 -0.28 -5.52 5.10
CA MET A 188 0.54 -4.42 5.61
C MET A 188 1.77 -4.89 6.38
N GLN A 189 1.77 -6.11 6.94
CA GLN A 189 2.93 -6.73 7.55
C GLN A 189 4.03 -7.08 6.53
N GLY A 190 3.63 -7.35 5.28
CA GLY A 190 4.55 -7.59 4.17
C GLY A 190 5.04 -9.04 4.06
N SER A 191 6.20 -9.22 3.45
CA SER A 191 6.80 -10.51 3.12
C SER A 191 8.08 -10.76 3.94
N TRP A 192 8.73 -11.91 3.76
CA TRP A 192 10.07 -12.14 4.31
C TRP A 192 11.12 -11.16 3.79
N ASN A 193 10.87 -10.55 2.63
CA ASN A 193 11.75 -9.56 2.01
C ASN A 193 11.43 -8.11 2.44
N GLY A 194 10.49 -7.92 3.37
CA GLY A 194 10.09 -6.61 3.88
C GLY A 194 8.72 -6.15 3.38
N LEU A 195 8.49 -4.83 3.49
CA LEU A 195 7.23 -4.19 3.13
C LEU A 195 6.93 -4.36 1.64
N VAL A 196 5.67 -4.66 1.34
CA VAL A 196 5.18 -4.73 -0.05
C VAL A 196 4.31 -3.53 -0.44
N ILE A 197 3.79 -2.82 0.57
CA ILE A 197 3.04 -1.57 0.46
C ILE A 197 3.83 -0.47 1.17
N GLU A 198 4.00 0.66 0.49
CA GLU A 198 4.45 1.92 1.08
C GLU A 198 3.28 2.90 1.10
N PRO A 199 2.60 3.09 2.25
CA PRO A 199 1.47 4.02 2.35
C PRO A 199 1.82 5.43 1.88
N GLY A 200 1.03 5.97 0.97
CA GLY A 200 1.22 7.28 0.37
C GLY A 200 2.20 7.31 -0.81
N ASP A 201 2.78 6.16 -1.19
CA ASP A 201 3.73 6.06 -2.29
C ASP A 201 3.51 4.78 -3.11
N ALA A 202 2.51 4.79 -3.99
CA ALA A 202 2.26 3.69 -4.91
C ALA A 202 3.42 3.48 -5.89
N ALA A 203 4.18 4.53 -6.21
CA ALA A 203 5.28 4.44 -7.16
C ALA A 203 6.48 3.64 -6.64
N ASN A 204 6.72 3.67 -5.32
CA ASN A 204 7.77 2.91 -4.65
C ASN A 204 7.27 1.62 -3.98
N SER A 205 5.96 1.38 -3.96
CA SER A 205 5.38 0.14 -3.45
C SER A 205 5.72 -1.07 -4.32
N PHE A 206 6.38 -2.08 -3.73
CA PHE A 206 6.78 -3.31 -4.43
C PHE A 206 5.60 -4.04 -5.07
N LEU A 207 4.41 -4.06 -4.44
CA LEU A 207 3.21 -4.65 -5.03
C LEU A 207 2.89 -4.02 -6.39
N VAL A 208 2.90 -2.69 -6.47
CA VAL A 208 2.56 -1.93 -7.69
C VAL A 208 3.59 -2.18 -8.78
N GLU A 209 4.87 -2.26 -8.44
CA GLU A 209 5.93 -2.64 -9.38
C GLU A 209 5.63 -4.02 -10.02
N GLN A 210 5.31 -5.01 -9.19
CA GLN A 210 5.17 -6.39 -9.64
C GLN A 210 3.92 -6.62 -10.51
N ILE A 211 2.80 -5.99 -10.18
CA ILE A 211 1.57 -6.07 -10.98
C ILE A 211 1.67 -5.26 -12.28
N THR A 212 2.35 -4.10 -12.25
CA THR A 212 2.53 -3.26 -13.45
C THR A 212 3.47 -3.92 -14.45
N ASN A 213 4.54 -4.55 -13.97
CA ASN A 213 5.47 -5.30 -14.81
C ASN A 213 4.89 -6.65 -15.27
N GLY A 214 3.70 -7.02 -14.80
CA GLY A 214 3.04 -8.28 -15.14
C GLY A 214 3.81 -9.51 -14.66
N LYS A 215 4.60 -9.36 -13.59
CA LYS A 215 5.26 -10.49 -12.90
C LYS A 215 4.29 -11.22 -11.97
N MET A 216 3.29 -10.49 -11.47
CA MET A 216 2.18 -11.03 -10.70
C MET A 216 0.82 -10.69 -11.36
N PRO A 217 -0.15 -11.60 -11.32
CA PRO A 217 -0.06 -12.97 -10.82
C PRO A 217 0.76 -13.89 -11.74
N LYS A 218 1.48 -14.85 -11.16
CA LYS A 218 2.38 -15.75 -11.90
C LYS A 218 1.58 -16.82 -12.64
N ASN A 219 1.87 -17.02 -13.93
CA ASN A 219 1.17 -17.99 -14.79
C ASN A 219 -0.35 -17.74 -14.93
N GLU A 220 -0.81 -16.54 -14.59
CA GLU A 220 -2.21 -16.13 -14.73
C GLU A 220 -2.28 -14.82 -15.54
N PRO A 221 -3.47 -14.46 -16.07
CA PRO A 221 -3.64 -13.20 -16.77
C PRO A 221 -3.23 -12.00 -15.90
N ARG A 222 -2.61 -11.01 -16.53
CA ARG A 222 -2.26 -9.74 -15.88
C ARG A 222 -3.52 -9.04 -15.37
N LEU A 223 -3.36 -8.25 -14.31
CA LEU A 223 -4.42 -7.36 -13.84
C LEU A 223 -4.81 -6.38 -14.95
N LEU A 224 -6.09 -6.02 -14.97
CA LEU A 224 -6.58 -4.97 -15.84
C LEU A 224 -6.01 -3.61 -15.40
N PRO A 225 -5.77 -2.67 -16.32
CA PRO A 225 -5.29 -1.33 -15.97
C PRO A 225 -6.16 -0.63 -14.92
N ALA A 226 -7.48 -0.84 -14.96
CA ALA A 226 -8.40 -0.29 -13.96
C ALA A 226 -8.20 -0.88 -12.56
N GLN A 227 -7.89 -2.17 -12.46
CA GLN A 227 -7.61 -2.82 -11.16
C GLN A 227 -6.29 -2.33 -10.56
N ILE A 228 -5.25 -2.20 -11.40
CA ILE A 228 -3.96 -1.64 -10.98
C ILE A 228 -4.18 -0.21 -10.46
N ARG A 229 -4.97 0.59 -11.17
CA ARG A 229 -5.31 1.94 -10.75
C ARG A 229 -6.01 1.99 -9.39
N ILE A 230 -7.00 1.12 -9.14
CA ILE A 230 -7.69 1.07 -7.83
C ILE A 230 -6.69 0.81 -6.71
N ILE A 231 -5.79 -0.16 -6.89
CA ILE A 231 -4.75 -0.48 -5.91
C ILE A 231 -3.79 0.70 -5.71
N SER A 232 -3.30 1.32 -6.79
CA SER A 232 -2.40 2.47 -6.71
C SER A 232 -3.06 3.67 -6.04
N ASP A 233 -4.29 4.02 -6.42
CA ASP A 233 -5.03 5.15 -5.87
C ASP A 233 -5.30 4.95 -4.37
N TRP A 234 -5.59 3.71 -3.93
CA TRP A 234 -5.71 3.37 -2.51
C TRP A 234 -4.38 3.52 -1.75
N ILE A 235 -3.26 3.05 -2.32
CA ILE A 235 -1.95 3.19 -1.69
C ILE A 235 -1.58 4.68 -1.56
N ASP A 236 -1.74 5.46 -2.62
CA ASP A 236 -1.46 6.90 -2.63
C ASP A 236 -2.35 7.66 -1.63
N ALA A 237 -3.57 7.18 -1.36
CA ALA A 237 -4.45 7.69 -0.32
C ALA A 237 -4.05 7.30 1.12
N GLY A 238 -2.92 6.61 1.29
CA GLY A 238 -2.38 6.21 2.59
C GLY A 238 -2.70 4.77 2.98
N ALA A 239 -3.15 3.93 2.03
CA ALA A 239 -3.39 2.51 2.21
C ALA A 239 -4.26 2.20 3.45
N LEU A 240 -5.40 2.89 3.60
CA LEU A 240 -6.24 2.84 4.81
C LEU A 240 -7.09 1.56 4.86
N ASP A 241 -7.39 1.08 6.08
CA ASP A 241 -8.39 0.04 6.33
C ASP A 241 -9.77 0.69 6.52
N ASN A 242 -10.53 0.85 5.43
CA ASN A 242 -11.77 1.64 5.35
C ASN A 242 -12.90 0.97 4.57
#